data_AF-A0A2S5N5H2-F1
#
_entry.id   AF-A0A2S5N5H2-F1
#
_cell.length_a   1.000
_cell.length_b   1.000
_cell.length_c   1.000
_cell.angle_alpha   90.00
_cell.angle_beta   90.00
_cell.angle_gamma   90.00
#
_symmetry.space_group_name_H-M   'P 1'
#
loop_
_entity.id
_entity.type
_entity.pdbx_description
1 polymer ?
#
loop_
_entity_poly.entity_id
_entity_poly.type
_entity_poly.pdbx_seq_one_letter_code
_entity_poly.pdbx_strand_id
1 'polypeptide(L)'
;PYYDSMCAKLTVWALDWESVVERGRRALGDMVVYGVKTTIPYYQEIMKHPDFKNAEFNTSFVETHPELTNYATELPPELIAAAISAAIAAHEGI
;
A
#
# COMPACT_ATOMS: atom_id res chain seq x y z
N PRO A 1 12.11 -0.19 19.55
CA PRO A 1 10.64 -0.03 19.63
C PRO A 1 10.20 0.95 20.73
N TYR A 2 10.91 2.08 20.90
CA TYR A 2 10.64 3.07 21.95
C TYR A 2 10.23 4.45 21.39
N TYR A 3 10.11 4.53 20.06
CA TYR A 3 9.74 5.73 19.31
C TYR A 3 8.58 5.40 18.36
N ASP A 4 8.13 6.39 17.60
CA ASP A 4 7.04 6.24 16.65
C ASP A 4 7.41 5.31 15.49
N SER A 5 6.38 4.90 14.74
CA SER A 5 6.48 3.94 13.64
C SER A 5 6.81 4.59 12.29
N MET A 6 7.05 5.90 12.23
CA MET A 6 7.25 6.63 10.98
C MET A 6 8.63 6.34 10.38
N CYS A 7 8.68 5.54 9.30
CA CYS A 7 9.92 5.26 8.60
C CYS A 7 10.37 6.39 7.67
N ALA A 8 9.42 6.99 6.93
CA ALA A 8 9.68 8.05 5.95
C ALA A 8 8.40 8.86 5.67
N LYS A 9 8.57 10.06 5.11
CA LYS A 9 7.48 10.90 4.57
C LYS A 9 7.60 10.95 3.05
N LEU A 10 6.60 10.44 2.34
CA LEU A 10 6.49 10.59 0.90
C LEU A 10 5.74 11.89 0.59
N THR A 11 6.35 12.78 -0.19
CA THR A 11 5.73 14.03 -0.65
C THR A 11 5.54 13.99 -2.16
N VAL A 12 4.31 14.25 -2.61
CA VAL A 12 3.92 14.16 -4.02
C VAL A 12 3.34 15.50 -4.47
N TRP A 13 3.68 15.92 -5.69
CA TRP A 13 3.25 17.19 -6.26
C TRP A 13 2.87 17.02 -7.74
N ALA A 14 1.83 17.75 -8.16
CA ALA A 14 1.44 17.92 -9.55
C ALA A 14 0.78 19.29 -9.77
N LEU A 15 0.46 19.63 -11.03
CA LEU A 15 -0.13 20.93 -11.40
C LEU A 15 -1.61 21.06 -11.03
N ASP A 16 -2.32 19.94 -10.90
CA ASP A 16 -3.75 19.89 -10.61
C ASP A 16 -4.10 18.71 -9.70
N TRP A 17 -5.33 18.71 -9.19
CA TRP A 17 -5.81 17.74 -8.20
C TRP A 17 -5.87 16.31 -8.74
N GLU A 18 -6.43 16.12 -9.92
CA GLU A 18 -6.54 14.80 -10.54
C GLU A 18 -5.15 14.18 -10.74
N SER A 19 -4.22 14.98 -11.26
CA SER A 19 -2.83 14.60 -11.46
C SER A 19 -2.11 14.27 -10.17
N VAL A 20 -2.36 14.98 -9.05
CA VAL A 20 -1.67 14.69 -7.78
C VAL A 20 -2.20 13.42 -7.15
N VAL A 21 -3.51 13.15 -7.26
CA VAL A 21 -4.12 11.91 -6.75
C VAL A 21 -3.56 10.69 -7.51
N GLU A 22 -3.56 10.72 -8.84
CA GLU A 22 -3.02 9.60 -9.62
C GLU A 22 -1.51 9.45 -9.48
N ARG A 23 -0.76 10.57 -9.39
CA ARG A 23 0.68 10.52 -9.09
C ARG A 23 0.94 9.97 -7.70
N GLY A 24 0.11 10.31 -6.71
CA GLY A 24 0.20 9.80 -5.35
C GLY A 24 0.02 8.29 -5.33
N ARG A 25 -1.02 7.81 -6.03
CA ARG A 25 -1.33 6.39 -6.14
C ARG A 25 -0.18 5.62 -6.80
N ARG A 26 0.40 6.18 -7.88
CA ARG A 26 1.60 5.62 -8.51
C ARG A 26 2.81 5.64 -7.58
N ALA A 27 3.10 6.78 -6.94
CA ALA A 27 4.28 6.91 -6.07
C ALA A 27 4.24 5.93 -4.90
N LEU A 28 3.04 5.68 -4.32
CA LEU A 28 2.83 4.63 -3.34
C LEU A 28 3.07 3.22 -3.91
N GLY A 29 2.66 2.95 -5.16
CA GLY A 29 2.95 1.69 -5.85
C GLY A 29 4.42 1.51 -6.21
N ASP A 30 5.15 2.60 -6.46
CA ASP A 30 6.59 2.61 -6.74
C ASP A 30 7.43 2.42 -5.46
N MET A 31 6.83 2.61 -4.27
CA MET A 31 7.52 2.38 -3.00
C MET A 31 7.66 0.87 -2.74
N VAL A 32 8.90 0.38 -2.79
CA VAL A 32 9.24 -1.01 -2.46
C VAL A 32 9.87 -1.07 -1.08
N VAL A 33 9.19 -1.73 -0.13
CA VAL A 33 9.66 -1.94 1.24
C VAL A 33 9.43 -3.39 1.63
N TYR A 34 10.50 -4.10 1.95
CA TYR A 34 10.45 -5.51 2.38
C TYR A 34 10.74 -5.66 3.88
N GLY A 35 10.26 -6.74 4.48
CA GLY A 35 10.55 -7.13 5.87
C GLY A 35 9.65 -6.52 6.94
N VAL A 36 8.89 -5.47 6.64
CA VAL A 36 7.91 -4.86 7.57
C VAL A 36 6.62 -4.51 6.85
N LYS A 37 5.48 -4.64 7.55
CA LYS A 37 4.21 -4.11 7.06
C LYS A 37 4.22 -2.58 7.13
N THR A 38 3.68 -1.94 6.11
CA THR A 38 3.57 -0.48 6.01
C THR A 38 2.12 -0.05 5.82
N THR A 39 1.84 1.24 5.95
CA THR A 39 0.52 1.84 5.68
C THR A 39 0.26 2.09 4.19
N ILE A 40 1.16 1.68 3.29
CA ILE A 40 1.05 1.91 1.84
C ILE A 40 -0.26 1.35 1.26
N PRO A 41 -0.68 0.09 1.52
CA PRO A 41 -1.92 -0.44 0.95
C PRO A 41 -3.16 0.35 1.39
N TYR A 42 -3.19 0.79 2.65
CA TYR A 42 -4.27 1.61 3.20
C TYR A 42 -4.38 2.97 2.51
N TYR A 43 -3.25 3.66 2.27
CA TYR A 43 -3.27 4.92 1.52
C TYR A 43 -3.66 4.73 0.05
N GLN A 44 -3.38 3.57 -0.56
CA GLN A 44 -3.88 3.28 -1.90
C GLN A 44 -5.41 3.19 -1.93
N GLU A 45 -6.05 2.62 -0.91
CA GLU A 45 -7.52 2.58 -0.82
C GLU A 45 -8.11 3.98 -0.67
N ILE A 46 -7.51 4.83 0.17
CA ILE A 46 -7.94 6.24 0.31
C ILE A 46 -7.87 6.94 -1.05
N MET A 47 -6.78 6.78 -1.80
CA MET A 47 -6.62 7.43 -3.12
C MET A 47 -7.56 6.86 -4.19
N LYS A 48 -8.09 5.65 -4.02
CA LYS A 48 -9.11 5.06 -4.90
C LYS A 48 -10.53 5.54 -4.55
N HIS A 49 -10.77 5.96 -3.30
CA HIS A 49 -12.11 6.28 -2.82
C HIS A 49 -12.71 7.49 -3.56
N PRO A 50 -13.96 7.41 -4.08
CA PRO A 50 -14.59 8.50 -4.83
C PRO A 50 -14.63 9.84 -4.09
N ASP A 51 -15.03 9.85 -2.82
CA ASP A 51 -15.12 11.09 -2.03
C ASP A 51 -13.75 11.76 -1.88
N PHE A 52 -12.67 10.98 -1.73
CA PHE A 52 -11.32 11.51 -1.71
C PHE A 52 -10.96 12.07 -3.09
N LYS A 53 -11.21 11.32 -4.18
CA LYS A 53 -10.95 11.77 -5.56
C LYS A 53 -11.72 13.04 -5.92
N ASN A 54 -12.93 13.22 -5.40
CA ASN A 54 -13.77 14.40 -5.63
C ASN A 54 -13.44 15.58 -4.69
N ALA A 55 -12.47 15.42 -3.78
CA ALA A 55 -12.13 16.40 -2.75
C ALA A 55 -13.30 16.75 -1.80
N GLU A 56 -14.18 15.78 -1.55
CA GLU A 56 -15.37 15.91 -0.70
C GLU A 56 -15.18 15.13 0.61
N PHE A 57 -14.39 15.67 1.54
CA PHE A 57 -14.12 14.99 2.81
C PHE A 57 -13.91 15.97 3.97
N ASN A 58 -14.06 15.46 5.19
CA ASN A 58 -13.77 16.18 6.43
C ASN A 58 -13.04 15.25 7.42
N THR A 59 -12.86 15.70 8.67
CA THR A 59 -12.12 14.94 9.69
C THR A 59 -12.72 13.59 10.05
N SER A 60 -14.02 13.36 9.80
CA SER A 60 -14.66 12.07 10.03
C SER A 60 -14.44 11.04 8.92
N PHE A 61 -13.80 11.41 7.80
CA PHE A 61 -13.73 10.58 6.60
C PHE A 61 -13.24 9.16 6.89
N VAL A 62 -12.20 8.99 7.69
CA VAL A 62 -11.68 7.65 8.02
C VAL A 62 -12.66 6.85 8.89
N GLU A 63 -13.29 7.50 9.87
CA GLU A 63 -14.23 6.85 10.79
C GLU A 63 -15.51 6.41 10.09
N THR A 64 -15.94 7.14 9.06
CA THR A 64 -17.15 6.83 8.28
C THR A 64 -16.92 5.80 7.17
N HIS A 65 -15.66 5.46 6.86
CA HIS A 65 -15.30 4.52 5.79
C HIS A 65 -14.43 3.35 6.33
N PRO A 66 -14.96 2.50 7.23
CA PRO A 66 -14.23 1.37 7.81
C PRO A 66 -13.77 0.34 6.75
N GLU A 67 -14.45 0.29 5.60
CA GLU A 67 -14.10 -0.56 4.47
C GLU A 67 -12.72 -0.26 3.87
N LEU A 68 -12.14 0.93 4.11
CA LEU A 68 -10.78 1.27 3.69
C LEU A 68 -9.71 0.32 4.27
N THR A 69 -10.04 -0.41 5.33
CA THR A 69 -9.16 -1.43 5.93
C THR A 69 -9.33 -2.83 5.32
N ASN A 70 -10.38 -3.04 4.53
CA ASN A 70 -10.69 -4.31 3.90
C ASN A 70 -10.12 -4.38 2.47
N TYR A 71 -8.80 -4.33 2.36
CA TYR A 71 -8.09 -4.47 1.10
C TYR A 71 -7.50 -5.86 0.92
N ALA A 72 -7.35 -6.28 -0.33
CA ALA A 72 -6.63 -7.48 -0.66
C ALA A 72 -5.14 -7.29 -0.35
N THR A 73 -4.56 -8.20 0.43
CA THR A 73 -3.11 -8.27 0.61
C THR A 73 -2.52 -9.20 -0.44
N GLU A 74 -1.62 -8.69 -1.26
CA GLU A 74 -0.87 -9.53 -2.20
C GLU A 74 0.03 -10.50 -1.46
N LEU A 75 0.23 -11.69 -2.03
CA LEU A 75 1.16 -12.68 -1.51
C LEU A 75 2.58 -12.10 -1.53
N PRO A 76 3.27 -12.03 -0.38
CA PRO A 76 4.64 -11.53 -0.33
C PRO A 76 5.54 -12.31 -1.29
N PRO A 77 6.37 -11.64 -2.11
CA PRO A 77 7.30 -12.31 -3.03
C PRO A 77 8.22 -13.32 -2.35
N GLU A 78 8.56 -13.10 -1.08
CA GLU A 78 9.39 -14.00 -0.27
C GLU A 78 8.70 -15.36 -0.05
N LEU A 79 7.37 -15.37 0.13
CA LEU A 79 6.61 -16.60 0.25
C LEU A 79 6.50 -17.33 -1.09
N ILE A 80 6.35 -16.58 -2.19
CA ILE A 80 6.33 -17.15 -3.54
C ILE A 80 7.68 -17.81 -3.85
N ALA A 81 8.79 -17.12 -3.55
CA ALA A 81 10.13 -17.64 -3.75
C ALA A 81 10.38 -18.90 -2.89
N ALA A 82 9.93 -18.92 -1.63
CA ALA A 82 10.02 -20.09 -0.76
C ALA A 82 9.18 -21.28 -1.26
N ALA A 83 7.97 -21.02 -1.78
CA ALA A 83 7.12 -22.07 -2.34
C ALA A 83 7.75 -22.68 -3.60
N ILE A 84 8.29 -21.85 -4.49
CA ILE A 84 8.98 -22.30 -5.71
C ILE A 84 10.24 -23.10 -5.34
N SER A 85 11.06 -22.61 -4.40
CA SER A 85 12.29 -23.30 -4.01
C SER A 85 12.01 -24.66 -3.37
N ALA A 86 10.99 -24.77 -2.52
CA ALA A 86 10.55 -26.04 -1.95
C ALA A 86 10.07 -27.03 -3.02
N ALA A 87 9.32 -26.55 -4.03
CA ALA A 87 8.86 -27.39 -5.13
C ALA A 87 10.03 -27.92 -5.97
N ILE A 88 11.05 -27.09 -6.24
CA ILE A 88 12.26 -27.52 -6.96
C ILE A 88 13.06 -28.54 -6.13
N ALA A 89 13.26 -28.30 -4.82
CA ALA A 89 13.97 -29.24 -3.95
C ALA A 89 13.29 -30.62 -3.93
N ALA A 90 11.96 -30.65 -3.77
CA ALA A 90 11.19 -31.89 -3.81
C ALA A 90 11.25 -32.60 -5.17
N HIS A 91 11.36 -31.85 -6.27
CA HIS A 91 11.49 -32.42 -7.62
C HIS A 91 12.87 -33.05 -7.86
N GLU A 92 13.93 -32.39 -7.42
CA GLU A 92 15.33 -32.83 -7.61
C GLU A 92 15.79 -33.85 -6.55
N GLY A 93 14.95 -34.16 -5.55
CA GLY A 93 15.26 -35.13 -4.49
C GLY A 93 16.28 -34.64 -3.46
N ILE A 94 16.30 -33.32 -3.21
CA ILE A 94 17.13 -32.65 -2.19
C ILE A 94 16.29 -32.37 -0.95
#